data_AF-A0A7C5G5V2-F1
#
_entry.id   AF-A0A7C5G5V2-F1
#
_cell.length_a   1.000
_cell.length_b   1.000
_cell.length_c   1.000
_cell.angle_alpha   90.00
_cell.angle_beta   90.00
_cell.angle_gamma   90.00
#
_symmetry.space_group_name_H-M   'P 1'
#
loop_
_entity.id
_entity.type
_entity.pdbx_description
1 polymer ?
#
loop_
_entity_poly.entity_id
_entity_poly.type
_entity_poly.pdbx_seq_one_letter_code
_entity_poly.pdbx_strand_id
1 'polypeptide(L)'
;MASQSSINKTILPNGIRILSESVPYVDSVSVGVWAVAGARDEDEAHHGMSHFVEHMLFKGTASRTARQIADEMDSLGGHLNAFTDKEFTCYYAKVLGEHLPKALDVVSDMVLNSMLDPVEIEREKNVVLEEIKRHLDTPEDEVHDMLAQTLWQGHRLGNSVIGSPEVARSVTQETLMSYMRELYQPDSIAITAAGNVDHHSLVDTVGAHFGSLKGARIPRTSSEVTPHIGRKLVDKDTEQVHFCLGAPGFAQDQPEKYALAVIDSALGGGMSSRLFQEIRENRGLAYAIGSYSASYQEAGLFAVYGGTSVDNVRTVIELARKEAAAIGRDSVTDDELERGKNQIRAALVLGQESMSNRMSRLAKSELYYNRIIRMEEIISAIMLVNKDHVADVASRLFNGAGFAVAAIGPFKKNAEALDGAFE
;
A
#
# COMPACT_ATOMS: atom_id res chain seq x y z
N MET A 1 37.55 6.48 4.50
CA MET A 1 36.33 6.34 5.32
C MET A 1 35.16 6.58 4.40
N ALA A 2 34.38 5.55 4.05
CA ALA A 2 33.18 5.74 3.24
C ALA A 2 32.25 6.69 4.02
N SER A 3 31.92 7.82 3.40
CA SER A 3 30.96 8.78 3.94
C SER A 3 29.66 8.04 4.27
N GLN A 4 29.26 8.06 5.54
CA GLN A 4 28.00 7.46 6.00
C GLN A 4 26.83 8.14 5.31
N SER A 5 25.75 7.40 5.04
CA SER A 5 24.55 8.03 4.49
C SER A 5 24.02 9.10 5.45
N SER A 6 23.61 10.24 4.89
CA SER A 6 23.08 11.36 5.67
C SER A 6 21.63 11.64 5.28
N ILE A 7 20.77 11.80 6.28
CA ILE A 7 19.36 12.12 6.06
C ILE A 7 19.14 13.58 6.44
N ASN A 8 18.57 14.35 5.51
CA ASN A 8 18.26 15.77 5.70
C ASN A 8 16.78 16.04 5.43
N LYS A 9 16.22 17.03 6.12
CA LYS A 9 14.84 17.50 5.96
C LYS A 9 14.83 19.02 5.91
N THR A 10 14.16 19.57 4.91
CA THR A 10 13.85 21.00 4.78
C THR A 10 12.35 21.15 4.54
N ILE A 11 11.75 22.19 5.13
CA ILE A 11 10.36 22.55 4.86
C ILE A 11 10.38 23.91 4.16
N LEU A 12 9.80 23.99 2.97
CA LEU A 12 9.68 25.25 2.23
C LEU A 12 8.70 26.19 2.96
N PRO A 13 8.77 27.52 2.72
CA PRO A 13 7.86 28.48 3.36
C PRO A 13 6.36 28.21 3.13
N ASN A 14 6.01 27.51 2.05
CA ASN A 14 4.64 27.10 1.75
C ASN A 14 4.21 25.76 2.37
N GLY A 15 5.08 25.08 3.12
CA GLY A 15 4.74 23.84 3.84
C GLY A 15 5.16 22.54 3.14
N ILE A 16 5.69 22.61 1.91
CA ILE A 16 6.21 21.42 1.22
C ILE A 16 7.41 20.87 1.96
N ARG A 17 7.37 19.56 2.23
CA ARG A 17 8.42 18.84 2.95
C ARG A 17 9.37 18.21 1.94
N ILE A 18 10.67 18.43 2.11
CA ILE A 18 11.72 17.89 1.25
C ILE A 18 12.64 17.04 2.12
N LEU A 19 12.74 15.75 1.82
CA LEU A 19 13.60 14.81 2.53
C LEU A 19 14.57 14.14 1.57
N SER A 20 15.83 13.99 1.97
CA SER A 20 16.80 13.24 1.17
C SER A 20 17.68 12.35 2.02
N GLU A 21 17.95 11.14 1.54
CA GLU A 21 19.01 10.27 2.05
C GLU A 21 20.15 10.22 1.03
N SER A 22 21.25 10.91 1.32
CA SER A 22 22.43 10.92 0.47
C SER A 22 23.23 9.63 0.67
N VAL A 23 23.47 8.89 -0.41
CA VAL A 23 24.21 7.63 -0.45
C VAL A 23 25.37 7.81 -1.44
N PRO A 24 26.53 8.31 -0.99
CA PRO A 24 27.56 8.87 -1.88
C PRO A 24 28.34 7.82 -2.70
N TYR A 25 28.11 6.53 -2.44
CA TYR A 25 28.79 5.41 -3.11
C TYR A 25 27.92 4.74 -4.18
N VAL A 26 26.70 5.23 -4.44
CA VAL A 26 25.89 4.80 -5.58
C VAL A 26 25.83 5.91 -6.62
N ASP A 27 25.69 5.56 -7.89
CA ASP A 27 25.59 6.55 -8.98
C ASP A 27 24.14 6.93 -9.32
N SER A 28 23.17 6.13 -8.86
CA SER A 28 21.75 6.33 -9.14
C SER A 28 21.03 7.07 -8.01
N VAL A 29 19.88 7.65 -8.34
CA VAL A 29 18.97 8.30 -7.40
C VAL A 29 17.53 7.95 -7.76
N SER A 30 16.72 7.69 -6.72
CA SER A 30 15.27 7.65 -6.82
C SER A 30 14.70 8.91 -6.20
N VAL A 31 13.78 9.58 -6.90
CA VAL A 31 13.07 10.78 -6.42
C VAL A 31 11.57 10.60 -6.61
N GLY A 32 10.77 11.03 -5.64
CA GLY A 32 9.32 10.89 -5.66
C GLY A 32 8.61 12.13 -5.13
N VAL A 33 7.53 12.50 -5.81
CA VAL A 33 6.53 13.49 -5.40
C VAL A 33 5.34 12.74 -4.80
N TRP A 34 5.11 12.93 -3.51
CA TRP A 34 4.10 12.24 -2.73
C TRP A 34 2.99 13.21 -2.38
N ALA A 35 1.77 12.95 -2.84
CA ALA A 35 0.59 13.69 -2.43
C ALA A 35 -0.17 12.88 -1.37
N VAL A 36 -0.55 13.50 -0.25
CA VAL A 36 -1.49 12.89 0.72
C VAL A 36 -2.91 12.96 0.17
N ALA A 37 -3.13 12.17 -0.88
CA ALA A 37 -4.37 11.96 -1.60
C ALA A 37 -4.37 10.50 -2.04
N GLY A 38 -5.37 9.72 -1.62
CA GLY A 38 -5.55 8.35 -2.07
C GLY A 38 -7.02 7.94 -2.00
N ALA A 39 -7.30 6.66 -2.19
CA ALA A 39 -8.68 6.15 -2.24
C ALA A 39 -9.53 6.46 -0.99
N ARG A 40 -8.89 6.63 0.18
CA ARG A 40 -9.59 7.01 1.43
C ARG A 40 -10.09 8.46 1.44
N ASP A 41 -9.53 9.30 0.60
CA ASP A 41 -9.84 10.73 0.53
C ASP A 41 -11.01 10.99 -0.44
N GLU A 42 -11.55 9.94 -1.06
CA GLU A 42 -12.66 9.97 -2.02
C GLU A 42 -14.01 9.74 -1.32
N ASP A 43 -15.03 10.49 -1.72
CA ASP A 43 -16.41 10.12 -1.43
C ASP A 43 -16.97 9.19 -2.52
N GLU A 44 -18.24 8.79 -2.40
CA GLU A 44 -18.88 7.90 -3.38
C GLU A 44 -18.91 8.47 -4.81
N ALA A 45 -19.01 9.79 -4.96
CA ALA A 45 -19.01 10.46 -6.26
C ALA A 45 -17.61 10.56 -6.89
N HIS A 46 -16.56 10.39 -6.07
CA HIS A 46 -15.16 10.44 -6.49
C HIS A 46 -14.45 9.09 -6.39
N HIS A 47 -15.16 7.98 -6.20
CA HIS A 47 -14.55 6.66 -5.99
C HIS A 47 -13.77 6.18 -7.23
N GLY A 48 -12.44 6.23 -7.15
CA GLY A 48 -11.48 5.99 -8.24
C GLY A 48 -10.75 7.23 -8.74
N MET A 49 -11.02 8.41 -8.19
CA MET A 49 -10.50 9.68 -8.73
C MET A 49 -8.99 9.84 -8.55
N SER A 50 -8.41 9.40 -7.44
CA SER A 50 -6.95 9.41 -7.24
C SER A 50 -6.24 8.56 -8.30
N HIS A 51 -6.77 7.37 -8.55
CA HIS A 51 -6.25 6.47 -9.58
C HIS A 51 -6.43 7.04 -11.00
N PHE A 52 -7.58 7.68 -11.27
CA PHE A 52 -7.77 8.34 -12.57
C PHE A 52 -6.82 9.54 -12.76
N VAL A 53 -6.59 10.33 -11.71
CA VAL A 53 -5.60 11.41 -11.73
C VAL A 53 -4.20 10.85 -12.01
N GLU A 54 -3.83 9.74 -11.36
CA GLU A 54 -2.57 9.04 -11.63
C GLU A 54 -2.35 8.80 -13.13
N HIS A 55 -3.32 8.20 -13.82
CA HIS A 55 -3.25 7.98 -15.27
C HIS A 55 -3.08 9.28 -16.06
N MET A 56 -3.87 10.29 -15.70
CA MET A 56 -3.94 11.54 -16.46
C MET A 56 -2.68 12.40 -16.34
N LEU A 57 -1.90 12.31 -15.25
CA LEU A 57 -0.66 13.09 -15.12
C LEU A 57 0.45 12.63 -16.08
N PHE A 58 0.31 11.47 -16.72
CA PHE A 58 1.20 11.01 -17.80
C PHE A 58 0.75 11.48 -19.19
N LYS A 59 -0.47 12.04 -19.34
CA LYS A 59 -1.08 12.32 -20.65
C LYS A 59 -0.74 13.70 -21.20
N GLY A 60 0.28 14.33 -20.65
CA GLY A 60 0.83 15.59 -21.13
C GLY A 60 0.50 16.78 -20.25
N THR A 61 1.33 17.80 -20.42
CA THR A 61 1.35 19.05 -19.67
C THR A 61 1.29 20.22 -20.64
N ALA A 62 1.24 21.44 -20.12
CA ALA A 62 1.32 22.64 -20.94
C ALA A 62 2.64 22.76 -21.72
N SER A 63 3.71 22.05 -21.29
CA SER A 63 5.04 22.15 -21.90
C SER A 63 5.53 20.87 -22.59
N ARG A 64 4.91 19.71 -22.31
CA ARG A 64 5.30 18.40 -22.85
C ARG A 64 4.08 17.58 -23.24
N THR A 65 4.12 16.99 -24.42
CA THR A 65 3.19 15.91 -24.79
C THR A 65 3.51 14.62 -24.02
N ALA A 66 2.56 13.69 -23.92
CA ALA A 66 2.78 12.37 -23.31
C ALA A 66 4.00 11.64 -23.91
N ARG A 67 4.18 11.75 -25.24
CA ARG A 67 5.34 11.19 -25.93
C ARG A 67 6.64 11.87 -25.53
N GLN A 68 6.66 13.19 -25.41
CA GLN A 68 7.87 13.91 -24.97
C GLN A 68 8.25 13.57 -23.53
N ILE A 69 7.28 13.35 -22.65
CA ILE A 69 7.54 12.88 -21.28
C ILE A 69 8.29 11.53 -21.32
N ALA A 70 7.79 10.58 -22.12
CA ALA A 70 8.44 9.27 -22.29
C ALA A 70 9.83 9.39 -22.96
N ASP A 71 9.91 10.07 -24.11
CA ASP A 71 11.16 10.24 -24.87
C ASP A 71 12.25 10.94 -24.03
N GLU A 72 11.89 11.99 -23.26
CA GLU A 72 12.84 12.66 -22.37
C GLU A 72 13.35 11.71 -21.30
N MET A 73 12.50 10.88 -20.69
CA MET A 73 12.93 10.01 -19.60
C MET A 73 13.72 8.79 -20.07
N ASP A 74 13.31 8.20 -21.20
CA ASP A 74 14.06 7.12 -21.86
C ASP A 74 15.44 7.60 -22.33
N SER A 75 15.56 8.85 -22.78
CA SER A 75 16.85 9.42 -23.19
C SER A 75 17.86 9.53 -22.04
N LEU A 76 17.40 9.57 -20.79
CA LEU A 76 18.22 9.56 -19.57
C LEU A 76 18.52 8.14 -19.08
N GLY A 77 18.00 7.10 -19.76
CA GLY A 77 17.96 5.73 -19.24
C GLY A 77 17.16 5.62 -17.94
N GLY A 78 16.22 6.54 -17.74
CA GLY A 78 15.44 6.67 -16.52
C GLY A 78 14.23 5.73 -16.51
N HIS A 79 13.73 5.46 -15.31
CA HIS A 79 12.45 4.79 -15.12
C HIS A 79 11.50 5.76 -14.41
N LEU A 80 10.38 6.09 -15.06
CA LEU A 80 9.32 6.94 -14.54
C LEU A 80 8.06 6.11 -14.34
N ASN A 81 7.45 6.23 -13.16
CA ASN A 81 6.23 5.52 -12.85
C ASN A 81 5.47 6.22 -11.71
N ALA A 82 4.27 5.75 -11.44
CA ALA A 82 3.46 6.20 -10.32
C ALA A 82 2.76 5.01 -9.66
N PHE A 83 2.13 5.27 -8.52
CA PHE A 83 1.15 4.37 -7.93
C PHE A 83 0.25 5.14 -6.96
N THR A 84 -1.00 4.71 -6.86
CA THR A 84 -1.98 5.15 -5.87
C THR A 84 -2.17 4.08 -4.82
N ASP A 85 -2.16 4.50 -3.55
CA ASP A 85 -2.50 3.67 -2.39
C ASP A 85 -3.78 4.24 -1.74
N LYS A 86 -4.23 3.62 -0.65
CA LYS A 86 -5.39 4.12 0.10
C LYS A 86 -5.16 5.52 0.66
N GLU A 87 -3.94 5.92 0.99
CA GLU A 87 -3.69 7.17 1.74
C GLU A 87 -2.77 8.18 1.05
N PHE A 88 -2.19 7.83 -0.10
CA PHE A 88 -1.30 8.70 -0.85
C PHE A 88 -1.13 8.21 -2.29
N THR A 89 -0.72 9.12 -3.17
CA THR A 89 -0.30 8.84 -4.54
C THR A 89 1.14 9.31 -4.70
N CYS A 90 1.97 8.52 -5.37
CA CYS A 90 3.38 8.80 -5.58
C CYS A 90 3.71 8.83 -7.07
N TYR A 91 4.33 9.91 -7.54
CA TYR A 91 4.91 10.02 -8.87
C TYR A 91 6.43 10.03 -8.73
N TYR A 92 7.13 9.07 -9.31
CA TYR A 92 8.55 8.89 -9.04
C TYR A 92 9.38 8.56 -10.28
N ALA A 93 10.65 8.94 -10.20
CA ALA A 93 11.65 8.64 -11.21
C ALA A 93 12.87 7.99 -10.57
N LYS A 94 13.53 7.11 -11.31
CA LYS A 94 14.85 6.54 -10.99
C LYS A 94 15.79 6.83 -12.15
N VAL A 95 16.87 7.53 -11.87
CA VAL A 95 17.85 7.98 -12.88
C VAL A 95 19.28 7.93 -12.32
N LEU A 96 20.28 8.18 -13.17
CA LEU A 96 21.63 8.54 -12.72
C LEU A 96 21.61 9.89 -12.00
N GLY A 97 22.47 10.08 -11.01
CA GLY A 97 22.51 11.28 -10.15
C GLY A 97 22.66 12.58 -10.94
N GLU A 98 23.47 12.57 -12.00
CA GLU A 98 23.66 13.72 -12.90
C GLU A 98 22.37 14.14 -13.64
N HIS A 99 21.42 13.23 -13.79
CA HIS A 99 20.14 13.47 -14.46
C HIS A 99 19.01 13.85 -13.49
N LEU A 100 19.27 13.90 -12.18
CA LEU A 100 18.28 14.27 -11.17
C LEU A 100 17.57 15.60 -11.46
N PRO A 101 18.26 16.70 -11.83
CA PRO A 101 17.57 17.96 -12.10
C PRO A 101 16.55 17.84 -13.23
N LYS A 102 16.88 17.07 -14.28
CA LYS A 102 16.01 16.86 -15.43
C LYS A 102 14.83 15.93 -15.11
N ALA A 103 15.08 14.87 -14.35
CA ALA A 103 14.02 13.99 -13.88
C ALA A 103 13.02 14.72 -12.97
N LEU A 104 13.52 15.54 -12.05
CA LEU A 104 12.68 16.33 -11.17
C LEU A 104 11.88 17.39 -11.96
N ASP A 105 12.47 18.04 -12.96
CA ASP A 105 11.76 18.94 -13.88
C ASP A 105 10.58 18.25 -14.57
N VAL A 106 10.77 17.04 -15.12
CA VAL A 106 9.70 16.25 -15.75
C VAL A 106 8.61 15.86 -14.73
N VAL A 107 8.98 15.28 -13.58
CA VAL A 107 7.99 14.84 -12.59
C VAL A 107 7.23 16.02 -11.98
N SER A 108 7.91 17.15 -11.74
CA SER A 108 7.27 18.36 -11.23
C SER A 108 6.27 18.92 -12.25
N ASP A 109 6.64 18.96 -13.52
CA ASP A 109 5.76 19.44 -14.58
C ASP A 109 4.51 18.55 -14.74
N MET A 110 4.66 17.22 -14.64
CA MET A 110 3.53 16.28 -14.64
C MET A 110 2.55 16.58 -13.51
N VAL A 111 3.06 16.82 -12.31
CA VAL A 111 2.22 17.05 -11.12
C VAL A 111 1.57 18.44 -11.14
N LEU A 112 2.26 19.46 -11.62
CA LEU A 112 1.85 20.86 -11.49
C LEU A 112 1.10 21.40 -12.71
N ASN A 113 1.45 20.94 -13.90
CA ASN A 113 1.05 21.57 -15.16
C ASN A 113 0.36 20.61 -16.12
N SER A 114 -0.18 19.48 -15.62
CA SER A 114 -0.97 18.56 -16.45
C SER A 114 -2.19 19.30 -17.04
N MET A 115 -2.39 19.10 -18.34
CA MET A 115 -3.51 19.74 -19.06
C MET A 115 -4.84 19.06 -18.78
N LEU A 116 -4.81 17.79 -18.33
CA LEU A 116 -6.01 16.96 -18.16
C LEU A 116 -6.91 17.03 -19.41
N ASP A 117 -6.31 16.84 -20.60
CA ASP A 117 -6.95 17.05 -21.89
C ASP A 117 -8.23 16.20 -22.01
N PRO A 118 -9.41 16.81 -22.29
CA PRO A 118 -10.66 16.08 -22.49
C PRO A 118 -10.57 14.93 -23.49
N VAL A 119 -9.76 15.06 -24.54
CA VAL A 119 -9.57 13.99 -25.55
C VAL A 119 -8.84 12.80 -24.93
N GLU A 120 -7.82 13.04 -24.13
CA GLU A 120 -7.08 11.98 -23.42
C GLU A 120 -7.93 11.38 -22.29
N ILE A 121 -8.77 12.18 -21.61
CA ILE A 121 -9.73 11.66 -20.61
C ILE A 121 -10.65 10.62 -21.26
N GLU A 122 -11.26 10.91 -22.41
CA GLU A 122 -12.15 9.95 -23.08
C GLU A 122 -11.41 8.68 -23.52
N ARG A 123 -10.11 8.76 -23.84
CA ARG A 123 -9.28 7.58 -24.11
C ARG A 123 -9.02 6.78 -22.84
N GLU A 124 -8.59 7.44 -21.77
CA GLU A 124 -8.25 6.82 -20.50
C GLU A 124 -9.45 6.21 -19.78
N LYS A 125 -10.67 6.74 -19.98
CA LYS A 125 -11.89 6.08 -19.51
C LYS A 125 -11.96 4.62 -19.93
N ASN A 126 -11.60 4.31 -21.17
CA ASN A 126 -11.63 2.93 -21.66
C ASN A 126 -10.53 2.08 -21.00
N VAL A 127 -9.33 2.64 -20.82
CA VAL A 127 -8.21 1.94 -20.17
C VAL A 127 -8.56 1.59 -18.73
N VAL A 128 -9.02 2.57 -17.95
CA VAL A 128 -9.43 2.39 -16.55
C VAL A 128 -10.61 1.42 -16.44
N LEU A 129 -11.59 1.48 -17.34
CA LEU A 129 -12.71 0.53 -17.34
C LEU A 129 -12.26 -0.91 -17.63
N GLU A 130 -11.29 -1.12 -18.54
CA GLU A 130 -10.73 -2.44 -18.79
C GLU A 130 -9.89 -2.95 -17.62
N GLU A 131 -9.20 -2.06 -16.90
CA GLU A 131 -8.50 -2.41 -15.68
C GLU A 131 -9.45 -2.84 -14.56
N ILE A 132 -10.54 -2.09 -14.35
CA ILE A 132 -11.59 -2.46 -13.39
C ILE A 132 -12.17 -3.84 -13.74
N LYS A 133 -12.46 -4.09 -15.01
CA LYS A 133 -12.94 -5.42 -15.45
C LYS A 133 -11.90 -6.50 -15.17
N ARG A 134 -10.63 -6.27 -15.49
CA ARG A 134 -9.56 -7.24 -15.24
C ARG A 134 -9.42 -7.56 -13.76
N HIS A 135 -9.50 -6.55 -12.89
CA HIS A 135 -9.46 -6.73 -11.44
C HIS A 135 -10.64 -7.58 -10.96
N LEU A 136 -11.86 -7.25 -11.39
CA LEU A 136 -13.05 -8.04 -11.08
C LEU A 136 -12.95 -9.46 -11.65
N ASP A 137 -12.26 -9.67 -12.77
CA ASP A 137 -11.98 -10.99 -13.37
C ASP A 137 -10.79 -11.72 -12.75
N THR A 138 -10.17 -11.16 -11.71
CA THR A 138 -9.06 -11.75 -10.96
C THR A 138 -9.49 -11.96 -9.49
N PRO A 139 -10.16 -13.08 -9.17
CA PRO A 139 -10.71 -13.35 -7.83
C PRO A 139 -9.68 -13.31 -6.70
N GLU A 140 -8.42 -13.68 -7.01
CA GLU A 140 -7.31 -13.62 -6.07
C GLU A 140 -6.97 -12.20 -5.62
N ASP A 141 -7.22 -11.19 -6.45
CA ASP A 141 -7.03 -9.78 -6.10
C ASP A 141 -8.32 -9.17 -5.50
N GLU A 142 -9.48 -9.42 -6.13
CA GLU A 142 -10.78 -8.86 -5.72
C GLU A 142 -11.14 -9.22 -4.26
N VAL A 143 -10.81 -10.43 -3.80
CA VAL A 143 -11.18 -10.92 -2.47
C VAL A 143 -10.56 -10.07 -1.34
N HIS A 144 -9.41 -9.44 -1.58
CA HIS A 144 -8.76 -8.55 -0.60
C HIS A 144 -9.51 -7.23 -0.43
N ASP A 145 -9.98 -6.63 -1.53
CA ASP A 145 -10.85 -5.45 -1.49
C ASP A 145 -12.19 -5.77 -0.83
N MET A 146 -12.76 -6.93 -1.14
CA MET A 146 -13.97 -7.42 -0.47
C MET A 146 -13.78 -7.54 1.04
N LEU A 147 -12.62 -8.04 1.48
CA LEU A 147 -12.32 -8.12 2.91
C LEU A 147 -12.23 -6.73 3.54
N ALA A 148 -11.49 -5.80 2.92
CA ALA A 148 -11.35 -4.43 3.42
C ALA A 148 -12.71 -3.72 3.53
N GLN A 149 -13.58 -3.85 2.52
CA GLN A 149 -14.95 -3.32 2.54
C GLN A 149 -15.81 -3.95 3.64
N THR A 150 -15.64 -5.26 3.88
CA THR A 150 -16.40 -5.98 4.91
C THR A 150 -15.96 -5.56 6.31
N LEU A 151 -14.66 -5.41 6.53
CA LEU A 151 -14.07 -5.06 7.82
C LEU A 151 -14.29 -3.59 8.16
N TRP A 152 -14.20 -2.69 7.17
CA TRP A 152 -14.37 -1.24 7.34
C TRP A 152 -15.65 -0.74 6.70
N GLN A 153 -16.75 -1.45 6.96
CA GLN A 153 -18.06 -1.13 6.40
C GLN A 153 -18.45 0.32 6.72
N GLY A 154 -18.81 1.08 5.68
CA GLY A 154 -19.20 2.49 5.80
C GLY A 154 -18.04 3.46 6.00
N HIS A 155 -16.79 2.99 6.01
CA HIS A 155 -15.60 3.83 6.11
C HIS A 155 -14.81 3.82 4.80
N ARG A 156 -14.33 4.99 4.35
CA ARG A 156 -13.64 5.16 3.06
C ARG A 156 -12.35 4.34 2.92
N LEU A 157 -11.72 3.98 4.04
CA LEU A 157 -10.56 3.07 4.03
C LEU A 157 -10.90 1.68 3.44
N GLY A 158 -12.17 1.26 3.51
CA GLY A 158 -12.66 0.05 2.87
C GLY A 158 -12.71 0.12 1.34
N ASN A 159 -12.70 1.32 0.76
CA ASN A 159 -12.85 1.49 -0.69
C ASN A 159 -11.65 0.91 -1.46
N SER A 160 -11.94 0.27 -2.59
CA SER A 160 -10.91 -0.18 -3.53
C SER A 160 -10.27 1.03 -4.20
N VAL A 161 -8.97 0.94 -4.49
CA VAL A 161 -8.21 1.99 -5.18
C VAL A 161 -8.67 2.15 -6.62
N ILE A 162 -9.04 1.05 -7.28
CA ILE A 162 -9.35 1.05 -8.72
C ILE A 162 -10.65 1.81 -9.06
N GLY A 163 -11.52 2.01 -8.06
CA GLY A 163 -12.71 2.84 -8.18
C GLY A 163 -13.97 2.11 -8.66
N SER A 164 -14.97 2.91 -9.04
CA SER A 164 -16.23 2.41 -9.60
C SER A 164 -16.31 2.63 -11.12
N PRO A 165 -16.87 1.66 -11.88
CA PRO A 165 -17.13 1.84 -13.32
C PRO A 165 -18.02 3.05 -13.63
N GLU A 166 -18.96 3.36 -12.74
CA GLU A 166 -19.90 4.46 -12.88
C GLU A 166 -19.19 5.81 -12.79
N VAL A 167 -18.35 6.01 -11.76
CA VAL A 167 -17.55 7.24 -11.61
C VAL A 167 -16.59 7.37 -12.78
N ALA A 168 -15.85 6.31 -13.14
CA ALA A 168 -14.90 6.32 -14.25
C ALA A 168 -15.52 6.82 -15.57
N ARG A 169 -16.75 6.38 -15.91
CA ARG A 169 -17.47 6.87 -17.10
C ARG A 169 -17.84 8.35 -17.03
N SER A 170 -18.12 8.85 -15.83
CA SER A 170 -18.60 10.21 -15.59
C SER A 170 -17.50 11.27 -15.44
N VAL A 171 -16.23 10.85 -15.29
CA VAL A 171 -15.08 11.76 -15.10
C VAL A 171 -15.03 12.82 -16.20
N THR A 172 -14.81 14.07 -15.79
CA THR A 172 -14.55 15.22 -16.68
C THR A 172 -13.29 15.97 -16.25
N GLN A 173 -12.75 16.79 -17.14
CA GLN A 173 -11.62 17.67 -16.82
C GLN A 173 -11.92 18.56 -15.60
N GLU A 174 -13.13 19.12 -15.52
CA GLU A 174 -13.54 19.97 -14.40
C GLU A 174 -13.50 19.21 -13.06
N THR A 175 -14.02 17.97 -13.03
CA THR A 175 -14.00 17.13 -11.81
C THR A 175 -12.58 16.80 -11.38
N LEU A 176 -11.69 16.42 -12.31
CA LEU A 176 -10.28 16.14 -12.02
C LEU A 176 -9.55 17.39 -11.53
N MET A 177 -9.74 18.53 -12.19
CA MET A 177 -9.15 19.80 -11.77
C MET A 177 -9.66 20.25 -10.41
N SER A 178 -10.94 20.04 -10.11
CA SER A 178 -11.49 20.33 -8.78
C SER A 178 -10.87 19.44 -7.72
N TYR A 179 -10.82 18.14 -7.97
CA TYR A 179 -10.23 17.15 -7.06
C TYR A 179 -8.76 17.45 -6.75
N MET A 180 -7.94 17.71 -7.78
CA MET A 180 -6.55 18.10 -7.60
C MET A 180 -6.41 19.43 -6.85
N ARG A 181 -7.23 20.43 -7.19
CA ARG A 181 -7.25 21.72 -6.46
C ARG A 181 -7.64 21.59 -5.00
N GLU A 182 -8.32 20.53 -4.59
CA GLU A 182 -8.67 20.29 -3.19
C GLU A 182 -7.53 19.56 -2.44
N LEU A 183 -6.98 18.51 -3.05
CA LEU A 183 -6.08 17.59 -2.35
C LEU A 183 -4.58 17.85 -2.57
N TYR A 184 -4.18 18.46 -3.70
CA TYR A 184 -2.77 18.69 -4.06
C TYR A 184 -2.29 20.05 -3.55
N GLN A 185 -2.42 20.24 -2.24
CA GLN A 185 -1.99 21.44 -1.53
C GLN A 185 -0.50 21.36 -1.14
N PRO A 186 0.20 22.49 -1.00
CA PRO A 186 1.61 22.51 -0.60
C PRO A 186 1.93 21.65 0.64
N ASP A 187 1.13 21.76 1.70
CA ASP A 187 1.31 21.03 2.95
C ASP A 187 0.84 19.56 2.90
N SER A 188 0.17 19.13 1.83
CA SER A 188 -0.11 17.72 1.55
C SER A 188 0.99 17.06 0.71
N ILE A 189 1.92 17.83 0.13
CA ILE A 189 3.01 17.32 -0.72
C ILE A 189 4.27 17.06 0.11
N ALA A 190 4.93 15.94 -0.18
CA ALA A 190 6.29 15.65 0.25
C ALA A 190 7.15 15.21 -0.94
N ILE A 191 8.36 15.77 -1.05
CA ILE A 191 9.36 15.36 -2.03
C ILE A 191 10.40 14.54 -1.30
N THR A 192 10.65 13.31 -1.74
CA THR A 192 11.68 12.48 -1.14
C THR A 192 12.66 11.99 -2.19
N ALA A 193 13.94 11.91 -1.82
CA ALA A 193 14.98 11.37 -2.69
C ALA A 193 15.96 10.48 -1.92
N ALA A 194 16.49 9.44 -2.56
CA ALA A 194 17.56 8.62 -1.99
C ALA A 194 18.54 8.18 -3.07
N GLY A 195 19.84 8.23 -2.78
CA GLY A 195 20.91 7.86 -3.72
C GLY A 195 21.98 8.95 -3.87
N ASN A 196 22.51 9.12 -5.08
CA ASN A 196 23.44 10.21 -5.40
C ASN A 196 22.69 11.55 -5.47
N VAL A 197 22.45 12.14 -4.29
CA VAL A 197 21.70 13.39 -4.16
C VAL A 197 22.39 14.33 -3.17
N ASP A 198 22.52 15.59 -3.56
CA ASP A 198 22.83 16.71 -2.69
C ASP A 198 21.54 17.38 -2.22
N HIS A 199 21.41 17.58 -0.91
CA HIS A 199 20.16 18.09 -0.32
C HIS A 199 19.88 19.54 -0.72
N HIS A 200 20.91 20.39 -0.75
CA HIS A 200 20.74 21.80 -1.06
C HIS A 200 20.29 22.00 -2.51
N SER A 201 20.93 21.29 -3.44
CA SER A 201 20.57 21.29 -4.87
C SER A 201 19.15 20.78 -5.11
N LEU A 202 18.74 19.75 -4.36
CA LEU A 202 17.36 19.26 -4.38
C LEU A 202 16.37 20.33 -3.89
N VAL A 203 16.67 20.98 -2.76
CA VAL A 203 15.81 22.04 -2.20
C VAL A 203 15.67 23.21 -3.16
N ASP A 204 16.76 23.65 -3.78
CA ASP A 204 16.74 24.76 -4.74
C ASP A 204 15.88 24.42 -5.97
N THR A 205 16.03 23.21 -6.51
CA THR A 205 15.26 22.75 -7.67
C THR A 205 13.77 22.62 -7.34
N VAL A 206 13.43 21.98 -6.22
CA VAL A 206 12.04 21.89 -5.75
C VAL A 206 11.46 23.28 -5.48
N GLY A 207 12.24 24.17 -4.86
CA GLY A 207 11.84 25.55 -4.59
C GLY A 207 11.49 26.32 -5.86
N ALA A 208 12.25 26.11 -6.94
CA ALA A 208 11.98 26.72 -8.24
C ALA A 208 10.65 26.25 -8.88
N HIS A 209 10.31 24.97 -8.74
CA HIS A 209 9.07 24.42 -9.31
C HIS A 209 7.83 24.63 -8.41
N PHE A 210 7.96 24.32 -7.13
CA PHE A 210 6.82 24.24 -6.20
C PHE A 210 6.71 25.43 -5.24
N GLY A 211 7.75 26.27 -5.12
CA GLY A 211 7.81 27.31 -4.08
C GLY A 211 6.76 28.42 -4.22
N SER A 212 6.15 28.56 -5.41
CA SER A 212 5.08 29.54 -5.68
C SER A 212 3.68 29.01 -5.37
N LEU A 213 3.54 27.69 -5.10
CA LEU A 213 2.24 27.10 -4.78
C LEU A 213 1.66 27.71 -3.50
N LYS A 214 0.34 27.90 -3.53
CA LYS A 214 -0.42 28.49 -2.44
C LYS A 214 -1.58 27.57 -2.07
N GLY A 215 -1.95 27.63 -0.80
CA GLY A 215 -3.08 26.90 -0.25
C GLY A 215 -2.65 26.04 0.93
N ALA A 216 -3.62 25.37 1.51
CA ALA A 216 -3.44 24.50 2.66
C ALA A 216 -4.51 23.41 2.57
N ARG A 217 -4.12 22.18 2.87
CA ARG A 217 -5.04 21.04 2.87
C ARG A 217 -6.08 21.22 3.95
N ILE A 218 -7.27 20.73 3.68
CA ILE A 218 -8.21 20.42 4.75
C ILE A 218 -7.65 19.18 5.47
N PRO A 219 -7.40 19.25 6.79
CA PRO A 219 -6.97 18.07 7.53
C PRO A 219 -7.99 16.95 7.40
N ARG A 220 -7.52 15.70 7.35
CA ARG A 220 -8.43 14.54 7.41
C ARG A 220 -9.22 14.65 8.70
N THR A 221 -10.55 14.56 8.59
CA THR A 221 -11.39 14.35 9.76
C THR A 221 -11.09 12.97 10.28
N SER A 222 -10.50 12.88 11.48
CA SER A 222 -10.30 11.57 12.10
C SER A 222 -11.67 10.99 12.43
N SER A 223 -11.99 9.87 11.80
CA SER A 223 -13.17 9.07 12.12
C SER A 223 -12.74 7.75 12.73
N GLU A 224 -13.39 7.37 13.82
CA GLU A 224 -13.16 6.07 14.44
C GLU A 224 -13.56 4.97 13.44
N VAL A 225 -12.59 4.14 13.08
CA VAL A 225 -12.84 2.96 12.24
C VAL A 225 -13.34 1.85 13.15
N THR A 226 -14.64 1.65 13.21
CA THR A 226 -15.23 0.51 13.95
C THR A 226 -15.17 -0.74 13.07
N PRO A 227 -14.39 -1.77 13.42
CA PRO A 227 -14.32 -3.00 12.63
C PRO A 227 -15.65 -3.74 12.65
N HIS A 228 -16.11 -4.19 11.50
CA HIS A 228 -17.29 -5.02 11.36
C HIS A 228 -16.91 -6.47 11.05
N ILE A 229 -17.25 -7.39 11.96
CA ILE A 229 -17.02 -8.82 11.77
C ILE A 229 -18.21 -9.41 11.01
N GLY A 230 -18.16 -9.29 9.68
CA GLY A 230 -19.19 -9.75 8.75
C GLY A 230 -18.70 -10.79 7.77
N ARG A 231 -19.59 -11.24 6.88
CA ARG A 231 -19.27 -12.12 5.76
C ARG A 231 -19.74 -11.54 4.43
N LYS A 232 -18.91 -11.65 3.39
CA LYS A 232 -19.26 -11.32 2.01
C LYS A 232 -18.83 -12.46 1.10
N LEU A 233 -19.81 -13.16 0.53
CA LEU A 233 -19.60 -14.30 -0.36
C LEU A 233 -20.11 -13.93 -1.76
N VAL A 234 -19.25 -14.06 -2.77
CA VAL A 234 -19.60 -13.79 -4.18
C VAL A 234 -19.48 -15.08 -4.97
N ASP A 235 -20.61 -15.50 -5.55
CA ASP A 235 -20.67 -16.63 -6.47
C ASP A 235 -20.10 -16.23 -7.83
N LYS A 236 -19.02 -16.90 -8.26
CA LYS A 236 -18.39 -16.69 -9.56
C LYS A 236 -17.88 -18.02 -10.14
N ASP A 237 -18.05 -18.21 -11.44
CA ASP A 237 -17.57 -19.42 -12.12
C ASP A 237 -16.04 -19.40 -12.20
N THR A 238 -15.41 -20.07 -11.26
CA THR A 238 -13.96 -20.08 -10.99
C THR A 238 -13.54 -21.49 -10.67
N GLU A 239 -12.30 -21.86 -10.99
CA GLU A 239 -11.76 -23.20 -10.74
C GLU A 239 -11.46 -23.44 -9.25
N GLN A 240 -11.17 -22.36 -8.52
CA GLN A 240 -10.82 -22.37 -7.09
C GLN A 240 -11.73 -21.44 -6.30
N VAL A 241 -11.87 -21.74 -5.01
CA VAL A 241 -12.37 -20.79 -4.02
C VAL A 241 -11.20 -19.96 -3.50
N HIS A 242 -11.31 -18.65 -3.64
CA HIS A 242 -10.40 -17.68 -3.02
C HIS A 242 -11.08 -17.08 -1.81
N PHE A 243 -10.40 -17.10 -0.66
CA PHE A 243 -10.97 -16.58 0.58
C PHE A 243 -9.96 -15.75 1.37
N CYS A 244 -10.50 -14.83 2.16
CA CYS A 244 -9.80 -14.02 3.14
C CYS A 244 -10.49 -14.15 4.50
N LEU A 245 -9.72 -14.47 5.55
CA LEU A 245 -10.11 -14.37 6.95
C LEU A 245 -9.42 -13.15 7.54
N GLY A 246 -10.17 -12.08 7.85
CA GLY A 246 -9.61 -10.82 8.32
C GLY A 246 -9.96 -10.49 9.76
N ALA A 247 -9.02 -9.86 10.46
CA ALA A 247 -9.20 -9.33 11.81
C ALA A 247 -8.75 -7.86 11.83
N PRO A 248 -9.29 -7.03 12.75
CA PRO A 248 -8.77 -5.69 12.95
C PRO A 248 -7.30 -5.75 13.39
N GLY A 249 -6.44 -5.09 12.62
CA GLY A 249 -5.04 -4.91 12.92
C GLY A 249 -4.79 -3.59 13.66
N PHE A 250 -3.55 -3.12 13.61
CA PHE A 250 -3.12 -1.93 14.33
C PHE A 250 -2.81 -0.77 13.38
N ALA A 251 -3.13 0.45 13.82
CA ALA A 251 -2.76 1.68 13.13
C ALA A 251 -1.23 1.87 13.09
N GLN A 252 -0.76 2.77 12.24
CA GLN A 252 0.69 3.00 12.05
C GLN A 252 1.42 3.42 13.33
N ASP A 253 0.80 4.20 14.21
CA ASP A 253 1.43 4.69 15.43
C ASP A 253 1.38 3.71 16.61
N GLN A 254 0.64 2.61 16.48
CA GLN A 254 0.49 1.60 17.52
C GLN A 254 1.69 0.62 17.54
N PRO A 255 2.37 0.43 18.70
CA PRO A 255 3.54 -0.43 18.80
C PRO A 255 3.22 -1.93 18.61
N GLU A 256 1.98 -2.35 18.84
CA GLU A 256 1.54 -3.75 18.68
C GLU A 256 1.74 -4.28 17.25
N LYS A 257 1.82 -3.41 16.25
CA LYS A 257 2.12 -3.80 14.87
C LYS A 257 3.45 -4.56 14.73
N TYR A 258 4.42 -4.34 15.63
CA TYR A 258 5.70 -5.07 15.60
C TYR A 258 5.52 -6.52 16.04
N ALA A 259 4.69 -6.76 17.06
CA ALA A 259 4.32 -8.12 17.45
C ALA A 259 3.41 -8.77 16.37
N LEU A 260 2.53 -8.00 15.74
CA LEU A 260 1.72 -8.47 14.62
C LEU A 260 2.59 -8.92 13.43
N ALA A 261 3.67 -8.21 13.11
CA ALA A 261 4.62 -8.63 12.06
C ALA A 261 5.30 -9.97 12.39
N VAL A 262 5.61 -10.22 13.66
CA VAL A 262 6.16 -11.51 14.12
C VAL A 262 5.10 -12.62 14.03
N ILE A 263 3.86 -12.33 14.42
CA ILE A 263 2.72 -13.26 14.27
C ILE A 263 2.51 -13.62 12.80
N ASP A 264 2.53 -12.62 11.91
CA ASP A 264 2.40 -12.80 10.47
C ASP A 264 3.50 -13.73 9.92
N SER A 265 4.76 -13.48 10.27
CA SER A 265 5.89 -14.33 9.88
C SER A 265 5.74 -15.78 10.36
N ALA A 266 5.28 -16.00 11.59
CA ALA A 266 5.08 -17.34 12.13
C ALA A 266 3.86 -18.06 11.54
N LEU A 267 2.77 -17.32 11.30
CA LEU A 267 1.49 -17.89 10.87
C LEU A 267 1.46 -18.18 9.36
N GLY A 268 1.77 -17.19 8.52
CA GLY A 268 1.63 -17.32 7.06
C GLY A 268 2.67 -16.59 6.21
N GLY A 269 3.66 -15.91 6.80
CA GLY A 269 4.60 -15.02 6.11
C GLY A 269 5.75 -15.70 5.35
N GLY A 270 5.66 -17.01 5.08
CA GLY A 270 6.67 -17.72 4.28
C GLY A 270 6.56 -19.24 4.34
N MET A 271 7.45 -19.94 3.64
CA MET A 271 7.37 -21.40 3.49
C MET A 271 7.51 -22.16 4.81
N SER A 272 8.24 -21.62 5.80
CA SER A 272 8.39 -22.22 7.12
C SER A 272 7.27 -21.90 8.10
N SER A 273 6.26 -21.13 7.68
CA SER A 273 5.13 -20.72 8.53
C SER A 273 4.14 -21.86 8.76
N ARG A 274 3.35 -21.76 9.84
CA ARG A 274 2.40 -22.82 10.22
C ARG A 274 1.38 -23.14 9.13
N LEU A 275 0.78 -22.12 8.52
CA LEU A 275 -0.21 -22.31 7.47
C LEU A 275 0.39 -22.98 6.23
N PHE A 276 1.59 -22.55 5.81
CA PHE A 276 2.25 -23.15 4.66
C PHE A 276 2.59 -24.62 4.93
N GLN A 277 3.19 -24.93 6.09
CA GLN A 277 3.57 -26.29 6.44
C GLN A 277 2.33 -27.19 6.60
N GLU A 278 1.34 -26.79 7.37
CA GLU A 278 0.20 -27.67 7.69
C GLU A 278 -0.77 -27.84 6.52
N ILE A 279 -1.09 -26.77 5.80
CA ILE A 279 -2.12 -26.82 4.74
C ILE A 279 -1.52 -27.21 3.40
N ARG A 280 -0.38 -26.61 3.02
CA ARG A 280 0.21 -26.81 1.69
C ARG A 280 1.19 -27.97 1.67
N GLU A 281 2.18 -28.03 2.56
CA GLU A 281 3.23 -29.06 2.51
C GLU A 281 2.74 -30.42 3.02
N ASN A 282 2.17 -30.47 4.23
CA ASN A 282 1.78 -31.72 4.89
C ASN A 282 0.54 -32.37 4.27
N ARG A 283 -0.40 -31.55 3.76
CA ARG A 283 -1.72 -32.02 3.32
C ARG A 283 -2.06 -31.75 1.85
N GLY A 284 -1.33 -30.86 1.17
CA GLY A 284 -1.59 -30.54 -0.22
C GLY A 284 -2.98 -29.95 -0.50
N LEU A 285 -3.60 -29.27 0.47
CA LEU A 285 -4.99 -28.82 0.38
C LEU A 285 -5.18 -27.49 -0.35
N ALA A 286 -4.15 -26.64 -0.38
CA ALA A 286 -4.20 -25.32 -1.02
C ALA A 286 -2.94 -25.06 -1.84
N TYR A 287 -3.12 -24.41 -2.99
CA TYR A 287 -1.98 -23.98 -3.82
C TYR A 287 -1.35 -22.71 -3.26
N ALA A 288 -2.20 -21.75 -2.88
CA ALA A 288 -1.82 -20.52 -2.23
C ALA A 288 -2.43 -20.48 -0.82
N ILE A 289 -1.61 -20.21 0.18
CA ILE A 289 -2.02 -19.96 1.56
C ILE A 289 -0.96 -19.08 2.22
N GLY A 290 -1.37 -18.05 2.93
CA GLY A 290 -0.46 -17.13 3.61
C GLY A 290 -1.21 -16.10 4.42
N SER A 291 -0.47 -15.22 5.07
CA SER A 291 -1.02 -14.10 5.80
C SER A 291 -0.28 -12.81 5.48
N TYR A 292 -0.92 -11.69 5.80
CA TYR A 292 -0.30 -10.37 5.75
C TYR A 292 -0.97 -9.43 6.77
N SER A 293 -0.28 -8.33 7.05
CA SER A 293 -0.85 -7.20 7.78
C SER A 293 -0.66 -5.90 7.01
N ALA A 294 -1.61 -4.99 7.18
CA ALA A 294 -1.53 -3.63 6.65
C ALA A 294 -1.92 -2.64 7.75
N SER A 295 -1.14 -1.57 7.88
CA SER A 295 -1.37 -0.51 8.86
C SER A 295 -1.53 0.81 8.13
N TYR A 296 -2.57 1.54 8.49
CA TYR A 296 -2.93 2.86 7.97
C TYR A 296 -2.93 3.87 9.12
N GLN A 297 -3.19 5.14 8.82
CA GLN A 297 -3.13 6.19 9.84
C GLN A 297 -4.07 5.97 11.03
N GLU A 298 -5.25 5.38 10.80
CA GLU A 298 -6.32 5.26 11.82
C GLU A 298 -6.70 3.83 12.16
N ALA A 299 -6.29 2.86 11.34
CA ALA A 299 -6.66 1.47 11.50
C ALA A 299 -5.62 0.56 10.86
N GLY A 300 -5.69 -0.72 11.17
CA GLY A 300 -4.99 -1.75 10.41
C GLY A 300 -5.89 -2.94 10.16
N LEU A 301 -5.38 -3.88 9.35
CA LEU A 301 -5.97 -5.19 9.19
C LEU A 301 -4.87 -6.26 9.27
N PHE A 302 -5.29 -7.44 9.67
CA PHE A 302 -4.57 -8.68 9.48
C PHE A 302 -5.46 -9.60 8.65
N ALA A 303 -4.87 -10.35 7.73
CA ALA A 303 -5.63 -11.26 6.89
C ALA A 303 -4.86 -12.56 6.63
N VAL A 304 -5.59 -13.67 6.65
CA VAL A 304 -5.16 -14.94 6.04
C VAL A 304 -5.84 -15.05 4.68
N TYR A 305 -5.05 -15.27 3.63
CA TYR A 305 -5.55 -15.53 2.28
C TYR A 305 -5.28 -16.99 1.89
N GLY A 306 -6.25 -17.62 1.21
CA GLY A 306 -6.06 -18.94 0.62
C GLY A 306 -6.82 -19.14 -0.69
N GLY A 307 -6.21 -19.91 -1.59
CA GLY A 307 -6.79 -20.41 -2.85
C GLY A 307 -6.81 -21.93 -2.86
N THR A 308 -8.00 -22.54 -2.89
CA THR A 308 -8.20 -23.99 -2.73
C THR A 308 -9.41 -24.50 -3.52
N SER A 309 -9.56 -25.82 -3.67
CA SER A 309 -10.73 -26.40 -4.29
C SER A 309 -11.97 -26.26 -3.39
N VAL A 310 -13.16 -26.31 -4.00
CA VAL A 310 -14.43 -26.27 -3.29
C VAL A 310 -14.52 -27.36 -2.22
N ASP A 311 -14.08 -28.58 -2.53
CA ASP A 311 -14.14 -29.72 -1.60
C ASP A 311 -13.25 -29.54 -0.36
N ASN A 312 -12.18 -28.74 -0.48
CA ASN A 312 -11.19 -28.56 0.56
C ASN A 312 -11.44 -27.30 1.41
N VAL A 313 -12.21 -26.32 0.92
CA VAL A 313 -12.26 -24.98 1.52
C VAL A 313 -12.67 -24.97 2.99
N ARG A 314 -13.66 -25.79 3.38
CA ARG A 314 -14.08 -25.93 4.78
C ARG A 314 -12.90 -26.38 5.65
N THR A 315 -12.24 -27.47 5.25
CA THR A 315 -11.09 -28.02 5.96
C THR A 315 -9.96 -27.01 6.05
N VAL A 316 -9.68 -26.27 4.97
CA VAL A 316 -8.62 -25.26 4.94
C VAL A 316 -8.92 -24.10 5.89
N ILE A 317 -10.15 -23.59 5.92
CA ILE A 317 -10.56 -22.51 6.82
C ILE A 317 -10.50 -22.96 8.28
N GLU A 318 -10.97 -24.18 8.58
CA GLU A 318 -10.88 -24.76 9.93
C GLU A 318 -9.44 -24.88 10.41
N LEU A 319 -8.54 -25.37 9.55
CA LEU A 319 -7.11 -25.45 9.86
C LEU A 319 -6.49 -24.06 10.05
N ALA A 320 -6.82 -23.09 9.19
CA ALA A 320 -6.29 -21.74 9.30
C ALA A 320 -6.72 -21.06 10.62
N ARG A 321 -7.99 -21.16 10.99
CA ARG A 321 -8.51 -20.66 12.27
C ARG A 321 -7.87 -21.38 13.45
N LYS A 322 -7.69 -22.70 13.36
CA LYS A 322 -7.04 -23.49 14.41
C LYS A 322 -5.60 -23.05 14.65
N GLU A 323 -4.81 -22.86 13.58
CA GLU A 323 -3.42 -22.40 13.71
C GLU A 323 -3.33 -20.97 14.27
N ALA A 324 -4.22 -20.07 13.84
CA ALA A 324 -4.30 -18.72 14.39
C ALA A 324 -4.67 -18.74 15.89
N ALA A 325 -5.71 -19.49 16.27
CA ALA A 325 -6.13 -19.65 17.66
C ALA A 325 -5.06 -20.33 18.54
N ALA A 326 -4.26 -21.24 17.98
CA ALA A 326 -3.14 -21.85 18.69
C ALA A 326 -2.06 -20.81 19.05
N ILE A 327 -1.74 -19.87 18.15
CA ILE A 327 -0.85 -18.75 18.50
C ILE A 327 -1.46 -17.87 19.58
N GLY A 328 -2.77 -17.58 19.51
CA GLY A 328 -3.47 -16.80 20.54
C GLY A 328 -3.48 -17.45 21.92
N ARG A 329 -3.47 -18.78 22.00
CA ARG A 329 -3.56 -19.54 23.26
C ARG A 329 -2.21 -19.92 23.84
N ASP A 330 -1.32 -20.40 22.99
CA ASP A 330 -0.05 -21.04 23.37
C ASP A 330 1.18 -20.19 22.99
N SER A 331 0.96 -19.04 22.34
CA SER A 331 2.00 -18.22 21.70
C SER A 331 2.72 -18.95 20.56
N VAL A 332 3.65 -18.25 19.91
CA VAL A 332 4.70 -18.84 19.08
C VAL A 332 5.72 -19.59 19.95
N THR A 333 6.40 -20.56 19.37
CA THR A 333 7.59 -21.21 19.95
C THR A 333 8.79 -20.25 19.95
N ASP A 334 9.84 -20.58 20.71
CA ASP A 334 11.07 -19.76 20.76
C ASP A 334 11.75 -19.71 19.37
N ASP A 335 11.75 -20.85 18.67
CA ASP A 335 12.30 -20.96 17.32
C ASP A 335 11.50 -20.14 16.29
N GLU A 336 10.17 -20.12 16.39
CA GLU A 336 9.31 -19.29 15.54
C GLU A 336 9.51 -17.80 15.83
N LEU A 337 9.62 -17.41 17.10
CA LEU A 337 9.88 -16.03 17.50
C LEU A 337 11.22 -15.54 16.94
N GLU A 338 12.30 -16.30 17.17
CA GLU A 338 13.63 -15.93 16.68
C GLU A 338 13.72 -15.97 15.16
N ARG A 339 13.13 -16.98 14.49
CA ARG A 339 13.03 -16.97 13.02
C ARG A 339 12.31 -15.74 12.52
N GLY A 340 11.14 -15.42 13.07
CA GLY A 340 10.33 -14.29 12.61
C GLY A 340 11.05 -12.97 12.76
N LYS A 341 11.68 -12.73 13.92
CA LYS A 341 12.50 -11.53 14.17
C LYS A 341 13.68 -11.44 13.18
N ASN A 342 14.36 -12.55 12.92
CA ASN A 342 15.47 -12.60 11.97
C ASN A 342 15.02 -12.40 10.52
N GLN A 343 13.88 -12.98 10.12
CA GLN A 343 13.32 -12.82 8.78
C GLN A 343 12.93 -11.36 8.52
N ILE A 344 12.21 -10.73 9.45
CA ILE A 344 11.80 -9.32 9.32
C ILE A 344 13.03 -8.41 9.31
N ARG A 345 13.99 -8.63 10.24
CA ARG A 345 15.24 -7.87 10.27
C ARG A 345 16.01 -8.00 8.95
N ALA A 346 16.15 -9.21 8.42
CA ALA A 346 16.82 -9.45 7.15
C ALA A 346 16.10 -8.73 6.01
N ALA A 347 14.77 -8.84 5.92
CA ALA A 347 13.98 -8.16 4.90
C ALA A 347 14.16 -6.62 4.95
N LEU A 348 14.16 -6.04 6.15
CA LEU A 348 14.38 -4.61 6.35
C LEU A 348 15.78 -4.17 5.91
N VAL A 349 16.82 -4.91 6.31
CA VAL A 349 18.22 -4.58 6.00
C VAL A 349 18.53 -4.77 4.52
N LEU A 350 18.19 -5.94 3.95
CA LEU A 350 18.39 -6.23 2.53
C LEU A 350 17.57 -5.28 1.65
N GLY A 351 16.36 -4.93 2.08
CA GLY A 351 15.53 -3.94 1.40
C GLY A 351 16.17 -2.55 1.29
N GLN A 352 17.14 -2.21 2.14
CA GLN A 352 17.89 -0.94 2.03
C GLN A 352 18.89 -0.94 0.85
N GLU A 353 19.08 -2.01 0.10
CA GLU A 353 19.89 -1.95 -1.13
C GLU A 353 19.16 -1.19 -2.25
N SER A 354 17.83 -1.10 -2.19
CA SER A 354 17.01 -0.35 -3.14
C SER A 354 16.87 1.12 -2.74
N MET A 355 17.33 2.04 -3.60
CA MET A 355 17.13 3.47 -3.41
C MET A 355 15.65 3.87 -3.42
N SER A 356 14.81 3.18 -4.21
CA SER A 356 13.37 3.39 -4.19
C SER A 356 12.75 2.99 -2.85
N ASN A 357 13.23 1.91 -2.21
CA ASN A 357 12.75 1.52 -0.88
C ASN A 357 13.17 2.56 0.18
N ARG A 358 14.39 3.10 0.09
CA ARG A 358 14.87 4.16 0.99
C ARG A 358 14.03 5.44 0.84
N MET A 359 13.81 5.89 -0.40
CA MET A 359 12.93 7.02 -0.73
C MET A 359 11.53 6.83 -0.15
N SER A 360 10.89 5.69 -0.43
CA SER A 360 9.55 5.36 0.09
C SER A 360 9.50 5.30 1.61
N ARG A 361 10.56 4.82 2.27
CA ARG A 361 10.66 4.82 3.75
C ARG A 361 10.70 6.25 4.30
N LEU A 362 11.45 7.16 3.69
CA LEU A 362 11.48 8.57 4.09
C LEU A 362 10.08 9.18 3.97
N ALA A 363 9.40 8.95 2.85
CA ALA A 363 8.06 9.47 2.61
C ALA A 363 7.08 8.94 3.65
N LYS A 364 6.97 7.62 3.81
CA LYS A 364 6.07 7.01 4.80
C LYS A 364 6.38 7.47 6.23
N SER A 365 7.65 7.65 6.59
CA SER A 365 8.02 8.20 7.90
C SER A 365 7.47 9.61 8.11
N GLU A 366 7.67 10.48 7.13
CA GLU A 366 7.18 11.85 7.20
C GLU A 366 5.65 11.93 7.19
N LEU A 367 5.00 11.18 6.30
CA LEU A 367 3.55 11.22 6.11
C LEU A 367 2.78 10.66 7.31
N TYR A 368 3.30 9.63 7.97
CA TYR A 368 2.63 9.01 9.13
C TYR A 368 3.03 9.60 10.47
N TYR A 369 4.30 9.95 10.66
CA TYR A 369 4.83 10.30 11.98
C TYR A 369 5.29 11.75 12.10
N ASN A 370 5.30 12.51 11.00
CA ASN A 370 5.88 13.86 10.93
C ASN A 370 7.34 13.91 11.42
N ARG A 371 8.03 12.76 11.38
CA ARG A 371 9.43 12.58 11.77
C ARG A 371 10.02 11.40 11.02
N ILE A 372 11.33 11.39 10.90
CA ILE A 372 12.05 10.28 10.27
C ILE A 372 12.18 9.15 11.29
N ILE A 373 11.58 7.99 10.98
CA ILE A 373 11.79 6.76 11.75
C ILE A 373 13.06 6.11 11.23
N ARG A 374 14.08 6.01 12.08
CA ARG A 374 15.33 5.35 11.71
C ARG A 374 15.14 3.84 11.58
N MET A 375 15.93 3.22 10.72
CA MET A 375 15.85 1.77 10.54
C MET A 375 16.20 1.03 11.83
N GLU A 376 17.16 1.57 12.58
CA GLU A 376 17.60 1.03 13.87
C GLU A 376 16.49 1.08 14.91
N GLU A 377 15.60 2.09 14.89
CA GLU A 377 14.44 2.16 15.77
C GLU A 377 13.46 1.03 15.46
N ILE A 378 13.16 0.79 14.18
CA ILE A 378 12.26 -0.28 13.73
C ILE A 378 12.83 -1.65 14.10
N ILE A 379 14.12 -1.89 13.77
CA ILE A 379 14.79 -3.15 14.08
C ILE A 379 14.81 -3.36 15.60
N SER A 380 15.14 -2.34 16.40
CA SER A 380 15.15 -2.47 17.85
C SER A 380 13.76 -2.80 18.40
N ALA A 381 12.70 -2.17 17.89
CA ALA A 381 11.33 -2.47 18.30
C ALA A 381 10.94 -3.92 18.00
N ILE A 382 11.29 -4.44 16.81
CA ILE A 382 11.08 -5.85 16.45
C ILE A 382 11.91 -6.77 17.36
N MET A 383 13.18 -6.44 17.61
CA MET A 383 14.07 -7.26 18.43
C MET A 383 13.64 -7.29 19.92
N LEU A 384 12.86 -6.32 20.38
CA LEU A 384 12.27 -6.30 21.73
C LEU A 384 10.97 -7.12 21.85
N VAL A 385 10.38 -7.57 20.73
CA VAL A 385 9.21 -8.45 20.77
C VAL A 385 9.58 -9.76 21.49
N ASN A 386 8.73 -10.14 22.45
CA ASN A 386 8.84 -11.37 23.24
C ASN A 386 7.52 -12.14 23.13
N LYS A 387 7.46 -13.33 23.74
CA LYS A 387 6.28 -14.21 23.67
C LYS A 387 5.04 -13.60 24.32
N ASP A 388 5.19 -12.81 25.37
CA ASP A 388 4.07 -12.16 26.04
C ASP A 388 3.43 -11.11 25.13
N HIS A 389 4.24 -10.31 24.43
CA HIS A 389 3.75 -9.37 23.40
C HIS A 389 3.00 -10.12 22.28
N VAL A 390 3.53 -11.26 21.83
CA VAL A 390 2.87 -12.08 20.80
C VAL A 390 1.56 -12.66 21.30
N ALA A 391 1.52 -13.22 22.52
CA ALA A 391 0.33 -13.80 23.10
C ALA A 391 -0.78 -12.75 23.31
N ASP A 392 -0.44 -11.57 23.84
CA ASP A 392 -1.41 -10.48 24.03
C ASP A 392 -2.04 -10.07 22.69
N VAL A 393 -1.19 -9.78 21.70
CA VAL A 393 -1.65 -9.35 20.38
C VAL A 393 -2.45 -10.44 19.68
N ALA A 394 -1.95 -11.68 19.66
CA ALA A 394 -2.65 -12.80 19.03
C ALA A 394 -3.99 -13.11 19.73
N SER A 395 -4.07 -12.99 21.06
CA SER A 395 -5.34 -13.17 21.77
C SER A 395 -6.35 -12.08 21.42
N ARG A 396 -5.92 -10.82 21.30
CA ARG A 396 -6.79 -9.71 20.87
C ARG A 396 -7.30 -9.90 19.44
N LEU A 397 -6.47 -10.42 18.54
CA LEU A 397 -6.85 -10.66 17.14
C LEU A 397 -7.73 -11.90 16.97
N PHE A 398 -7.35 -13.05 17.55
CA PHE A 398 -7.89 -14.36 17.18
C PHE A 398 -8.90 -14.92 18.18
N ASN A 399 -8.85 -14.49 19.44
CA ASN A 399 -9.76 -14.96 20.50
C ASN A 399 -10.89 -13.95 20.79
N GLY A 400 -10.94 -12.83 20.06
CA GLY A 400 -11.94 -11.77 20.17
C GLY A 400 -13.24 -12.06 19.40
N ALA A 401 -13.74 -11.06 18.68
CA ALA A 401 -15.05 -11.06 18.00
C ALA A 401 -15.17 -12.02 16.79
N GLY A 402 -14.10 -12.76 16.44
CA GLY A 402 -14.03 -13.63 15.27
C GLY A 402 -13.40 -12.95 14.05
N PHE A 403 -13.35 -13.67 12.93
CA PHE A 403 -12.83 -13.17 11.66
C PHE A 403 -13.96 -12.63 10.78
N ALA A 404 -13.74 -11.47 10.16
CA ALA A 404 -14.48 -11.09 8.97
C ALA A 404 -14.10 -12.03 7.82
N VAL A 405 -15.05 -12.36 6.96
CA VAL A 405 -14.86 -13.34 5.88
C VAL A 405 -15.21 -12.70 4.54
N ALA A 406 -14.29 -12.78 3.58
CA ALA A 406 -14.59 -12.55 2.17
C ALA A 406 -14.25 -13.80 1.38
N ALA A 407 -15.11 -14.23 0.46
CA ALA A 407 -14.80 -15.34 -0.42
C ALA A 407 -15.45 -15.21 -1.79
N ILE A 408 -14.74 -15.68 -2.82
CA ILE A 408 -15.18 -15.75 -4.21
C ILE A 408 -14.98 -17.19 -4.68
N GLY A 409 -16.03 -17.80 -5.26
CA GLY A 409 -15.97 -19.19 -5.71
C GLY A 409 -17.27 -19.67 -6.36
N PRO A 410 -17.31 -20.88 -6.93
CA PRO A 410 -18.47 -21.42 -7.63
C PRO A 410 -19.52 -21.97 -6.64
N PHE A 411 -20.09 -21.11 -5.79
CA PHE A 411 -20.89 -21.49 -4.64
C PHE A 411 -22.27 -22.07 -4.98
N LYS A 412 -22.97 -21.51 -5.98
CA LYS A 412 -24.32 -21.97 -6.35
C LYS A 412 -24.35 -23.42 -6.83
N LYS A 413 -23.27 -23.86 -7.50
CA LYS A 413 -23.14 -25.25 -7.99
C LYS A 413 -22.80 -26.23 -6.85
N ASN A 414 -22.39 -25.74 -5.68
CA ASN A 414 -21.76 -26.52 -4.61
C ASN A 414 -22.27 -26.18 -3.20
N ALA A 415 -23.53 -25.74 -3.07
CA ALA A 415 -24.08 -25.22 -1.82
C ALA A 415 -23.93 -26.20 -0.62
N GLU A 416 -24.05 -27.51 -0.85
CA GLU A 416 -23.89 -28.54 0.19
C GLU A 416 -22.45 -28.70 0.68
N ALA A 417 -21.44 -28.57 -0.21
CA ALA A 417 -20.03 -28.70 0.14
C ALA A 417 -19.50 -27.51 0.96
N LEU A 418 -20.25 -26.39 0.93
CA LEU A 418 -19.87 -25.11 1.52
C LEU A 418 -20.66 -24.79 2.79
N ASP A 419 -21.61 -25.64 3.16
CA ASP A 419 -22.40 -25.48 4.37
C ASP A 419 -21.47 -25.32 5.58
N GLY A 420 -21.71 -24.35 6.45
CA GLY A 420 -20.85 -24.04 7.61
C GLY A 420 -19.37 -23.69 7.33
N ALA A 421 -18.88 -23.67 6.08
CA ALA A 421 -17.46 -23.45 5.79
C ALA A 421 -16.99 -22.02 6.17
N PHE A 422 -17.93 -21.07 6.15
CA PHE A 422 -17.70 -19.66 6.43
C PHE A 422 -18.46 -19.17 7.69
N GLU A 423 -19.02 -20.11 8.47
CA GLU A 423 -19.46 -19.88 9.84
C GLU A 423 -18.26 -19.94 10.76
#